data_AF-F8PRX7-F1
#
_entry.id   AF-F8PRX7-F1
#
_cell.length_a   1.000
_cell.length_b   1.000
_cell.length_c   1.000
_cell.angle_alpha   90.00
_cell.angle_beta   90.00
_cell.angle_gamma   90.00
#
_symmetry.space_group_name_H-M   'P 1'
#
loop_
_entity.id
_entity.type
_entity.pdbx_description
1 polymer ?
#
loop_
_entity_poly.entity_id
_entity_poly.type
_entity_poly.pdbx_seq_one_letter_code
_entity_poly.pdbx_strand_id
1 'polypeptide(L)'
;MATASPSQNVQLPRTLQRPPYAEVSRDNIAALEPDLAGVPLEYVRRGLRVKANQMLAGISALSPSHLPSTLPRSHMSHTRSLTIPIRPSSLHPSSPSSPSFPTHILALTPASKSQAAYDAPATLVATHSLILAAHCASLPRLPHSTPPSSPGTVSITIPVLPLSIPAPQAFAPLHSFMYTHSTATLMSALLPACPSSFLSSLSTSSASARGTLSSGPALHTLSSHLLSHVPGGQHNAMSALAGVAQHVAAVWRNAVALGIHDHELWDCLDLAWEVVLGAMNLGAGIN
;
A
#
# COMPACT_ATOMS: atom_id res chain seq x y z
N MET A 1 -21.40 17.93 -33.28
CA MET A 1 -19.98 17.68 -33.61
C MET A 1 -19.35 17.09 -32.36
N ALA A 2 -19.29 15.75 -32.27
CA ALA A 2 -18.82 15.04 -31.08
C ALA A 2 -17.29 14.87 -31.17
N THR A 3 -16.55 15.44 -30.23
CA THR A 3 -15.11 15.30 -30.13
C THR A 3 -14.78 13.94 -29.51
N ALA A 4 -14.30 13.02 -30.34
CA ALA A 4 -13.75 11.74 -29.89
C ALA A 4 -12.56 12.00 -28.97
N SER A 5 -12.60 11.44 -27.76
CA SER A 5 -11.47 11.46 -26.83
C SER A 5 -10.32 10.64 -27.41
N PRO A 6 -9.05 11.10 -27.32
CA PRO A 6 -7.94 10.35 -27.86
C PRO A 6 -7.76 9.06 -27.06
N SER A 7 -7.84 7.93 -27.74
CA SER A 7 -7.46 6.62 -27.22
C SER A 7 -5.97 6.68 -26.87
N GLN A 8 -5.63 6.94 -25.60
CA GLN A 8 -4.26 6.79 -25.14
C GLN A 8 -3.90 5.32 -25.32
N ASN A 9 -3.04 5.05 -26.30
CA ASN A 9 -2.53 3.73 -26.57
C ASN A 9 -1.65 3.33 -25.38
N VAL A 10 -2.24 2.65 -24.41
CA VAL A 10 -1.56 2.24 -23.19
C VAL A 10 -0.63 1.07 -23.55
N GLN A 11 0.63 1.39 -23.84
CA GLN A 11 1.67 0.37 -23.93
C GLN A 11 1.97 -0.13 -22.51
N LEU A 12 1.34 -1.23 -22.14
CA LEU A 12 1.63 -1.93 -20.88
C LEU A 12 2.94 -2.73 -21.05
N PRO A 13 3.88 -2.68 -20.09
CA PRO A 13 5.09 -3.47 -20.16
C PRO A 13 4.76 -4.96 -20.07
N ARG A 14 5.38 -5.82 -20.89
CA ARG A 14 5.12 -7.27 -20.79
C ARG A 14 5.47 -7.82 -19.40
N THR A 15 6.51 -7.29 -18.77
CA THR A 15 7.02 -7.72 -17.46
C THR A 15 7.21 -6.52 -16.54
N LEU A 16 6.83 -6.66 -15.27
CA LEU A 16 7.19 -5.72 -14.22
C LEU A 16 8.61 -6.03 -13.74
N GLN A 17 9.57 -5.18 -14.10
CA GLN A 17 10.97 -5.38 -13.68
C GLN A 17 11.10 -5.15 -12.17
N ARG A 18 11.70 -6.11 -11.45
CA ARG A 18 12.03 -5.95 -10.04
C ARG A 18 13.28 -5.07 -9.91
N PRO A 19 13.31 -4.07 -9.01
CA PRO A 19 14.49 -3.25 -8.80
C PRO A 19 15.63 -4.08 -8.18
N PRO A 20 16.89 -3.66 -8.32
CA PRO A 20 18.00 -4.29 -7.61
C PRO A 20 17.78 -4.23 -6.09
N TYR A 21 18.30 -5.23 -5.38
CA TYR A 21 18.22 -5.25 -3.92
C TYR A 21 18.91 -4.01 -3.32
N ALA A 22 18.21 -3.35 -2.40
CA ALA A 22 18.76 -2.34 -1.53
C ALA A 22 18.36 -2.66 -0.09
N GLU A 23 19.34 -2.85 0.79
CA GLU A 23 19.07 -3.00 2.22
C GLU A 23 18.67 -1.64 2.81
N VAL A 24 17.76 -1.68 3.78
CA VAL A 24 17.36 -0.49 4.55
C VAL A 24 18.54 0.00 5.40
N SER A 25 18.68 1.33 5.50
CA SER A 25 19.68 1.95 6.39
C SER A 25 19.37 1.67 7.87
N ARG A 26 20.29 0.97 8.54
CA ARG A 26 20.22 0.71 9.99
C ARG A 26 20.30 2.00 10.81
N ASP A 27 21.01 3.00 10.32
CA ASP A 27 21.10 4.31 10.96
C ASP A 27 19.75 5.04 10.98
N ASN A 28 18.91 4.83 9.97
CA ASN A 28 17.56 5.40 9.95
C ASN A 28 16.65 4.73 10.99
N ILE A 29 16.84 3.44 11.28
CA ILE A 29 16.13 2.73 12.33
C ILE A 29 16.62 3.19 13.70
N ALA A 30 17.95 3.19 13.92
CA ALA A 30 18.55 3.60 15.20
C ALA A 30 18.25 5.07 15.55
N ALA A 31 18.08 5.94 14.55
CA ALA A 31 17.67 7.33 14.78
C ALA A 31 16.23 7.48 15.26
N LEU A 32 15.35 6.51 14.97
CA LEU A 32 13.95 6.51 15.41
C LEU A 32 13.77 5.74 16.72
N GLU A 33 14.48 4.63 16.88
CA GLU A 33 14.42 3.75 18.05
C GLU A 33 15.84 3.30 18.40
N PRO A 34 16.55 4.05 19.27
CA PRO A 34 17.94 3.77 19.62
C PRO A 34 18.16 2.38 20.24
N ASP A 35 17.14 1.85 20.92
CA ASP A 35 17.18 0.50 21.53
C ASP A 35 17.27 -0.63 20.49
N LEU A 36 16.97 -0.33 19.22
CA LEU A 36 17.14 -1.25 18.10
C LEU A 36 18.50 -1.13 17.43
N ALA A 37 19.40 -0.27 17.93
CA ALA A 37 20.76 -0.17 17.41
C ALA A 37 21.47 -1.52 17.52
N GLY A 38 21.98 -2.03 16.39
CA GLY A 38 22.67 -3.32 16.32
C GLY A 38 21.75 -4.54 16.23
N VAL A 39 20.43 -4.38 16.32
CA VAL A 39 19.48 -5.49 16.12
C VAL A 39 19.40 -5.82 14.61
N PRO A 40 19.51 -7.10 14.20
CA PRO A 40 19.36 -7.47 12.80
C PRO A 40 17.99 -7.06 12.24
N LEU A 41 17.97 -6.55 11.01
CA LEU A 41 16.76 -5.98 10.38
C LEU A 41 15.58 -6.97 10.31
N GLU A 42 15.89 -8.25 10.07
CA GLU A 42 14.90 -9.33 10.06
C GLU A 42 14.20 -9.51 11.42
N TYR A 43 14.93 -9.34 12.53
CA TYR A 43 14.37 -9.39 13.88
C TYR A 43 13.48 -8.17 14.14
N VAL A 44 13.89 -6.99 13.69
CA VAL A 44 13.07 -5.76 13.77
C VAL A 44 11.75 -5.96 13.03
N ARG A 45 11.79 -6.39 11.76
CA ARG A 45 10.59 -6.64 10.93
C ARG A 45 9.66 -7.67 11.55
N ARG A 46 10.22 -8.78 12.07
CA ARG A 46 9.43 -9.81 12.77
C ARG A 46 8.77 -9.26 14.03
N GLY A 47 9.48 -8.45 14.82
CA GLY A 47 8.92 -7.78 16.00
C GLY A 47 7.80 -6.80 15.65
N LEU A 48 7.96 -6.04 14.57
CA LEU A 48 6.93 -5.14 14.06
C LEU A 48 5.67 -5.89 13.62
N ARG A 49 5.82 -7.04 12.96
CA ARG A 49 4.69 -7.90 12.55
C ARG A 49 3.87 -8.39 13.74
N VAL A 50 4.52 -8.74 14.86
CA VAL A 50 3.81 -9.13 16.10
C VAL A 50 2.97 -7.97 16.65
N LYS A 51 3.45 -6.72 16.50
CA LYS A 51 2.77 -5.51 16.96
C LYS A 51 1.79 -4.92 15.92
N ALA A 52 1.66 -5.52 14.74
CA ALA A 52 0.90 -4.97 13.63
C ALA A 52 -0.56 -4.64 14.00
N ASN A 53 -1.24 -5.55 14.70
CA ASN A 53 -2.63 -5.35 15.13
C ASN A 53 -2.76 -4.17 16.10
N GLN A 54 -1.80 -3.98 17.01
CA GLN A 54 -1.81 -2.85 17.96
C GLN A 54 -1.62 -1.51 17.23
N MET A 55 -0.69 -1.47 16.27
CA MET A 55 -0.42 -0.28 15.46
C MET A 55 -1.61 0.08 14.54
N LEU A 56 -2.20 -0.92 13.88
CA LEU A 56 -3.38 -0.73 13.04
C LEU A 56 -4.61 -0.33 13.87
N ALA A 57 -4.75 -0.86 15.08
CA ALA A 57 -5.77 -0.44 16.02
C ALA A 57 -5.59 1.04 16.42
N GLY A 58 -4.36 1.51 16.64
CA GLY A 58 -4.09 2.91 16.95
C GLY A 58 -4.32 3.86 15.77
N ILE A 59 -4.06 3.43 14.53
CA ILE A 59 -4.47 4.17 13.32
C ILE A 59 -6.00 4.25 13.24
N SER A 60 -6.69 3.13 13.49
CA SER A 60 -8.15 3.06 13.47
C SER A 60 -8.78 3.85 14.62
N ALA A 61 -8.06 4.07 15.72
CA ALA A 61 -8.55 4.84 16.86
C ALA A 61 -8.71 6.33 16.55
N LEU A 62 -8.04 6.85 15.51
CA LEU A 62 -8.14 8.25 15.09
C LEU A 62 -9.53 8.59 14.57
N SER A 63 -10.07 9.73 15.00
CA SER A 63 -11.36 10.22 14.52
C SER A 63 -11.31 10.57 13.02
N PRO A 64 -12.09 9.89 12.14
CA PRO A 64 -12.05 10.15 10.70
C PRO A 64 -12.51 11.57 10.33
N SER A 65 -13.37 12.19 11.14
CA SER A 65 -13.83 13.57 10.91
C SER A 65 -12.72 14.61 11.05
N HIS A 66 -11.60 14.25 11.67
CA HIS A 66 -10.44 15.13 11.90
C HIS A 66 -9.19 14.68 11.13
N LEU A 67 -9.28 13.55 10.41
CA LEU A 67 -8.27 13.06 9.48
C LEU A 67 -8.91 12.90 8.10
N PRO A 68 -9.05 13.99 7.31
CA PRO A 68 -9.63 13.88 5.98
C PRO A 68 -8.74 12.99 5.10
N SER A 69 -9.34 12.23 4.18
CA SER A 69 -8.60 11.35 3.27
C SER A 69 -7.71 12.13 2.29
N THR A 70 -8.07 13.39 2.02
CA THR A 70 -7.32 14.28 1.14
C THR A 70 -7.22 15.69 1.71
N LEU A 71 -6.12 16.38 1.43
CA LEU A 71 -5.90 17.78 1.77
C LEU A 71 -5.58 18.59 0.50
N PRO A 72 -6.27 19.72 0.25
CA PRO A 72 -5.90 20.62 -0.84
C PRO A 72 -4.44 21.08 -0.72
N ARG A 73 -3.73 21.15 -1.85
CA ARG A 73 -2.30 21.47 -1.84
C ARG A 73 -1.99 22.87 -1.30
N SER A 74 -2.91 23.83 -1.48
CA SER A 74 -2.83 25.18 -0.90
C SER A 74 -2.76 25.17 0.63
N HIS A 75 -3.33 24.15 1.29
CA HIS A 75 -3.32 24.04 2.75
C HIS A 75 -2.06 23.32 3.26
N MET A 76 -1.41 22.49 2.42
CA MET A 76 -0.23 21.73 2.82
C MET A 76 0.94 22.58 3.32
N SER A 77 1.16 23.76 2.74
CA SER A 77 2.26 24.65 3.15
C SER A 77 2.12 25.14 4.59
N HIS A 78 0.89 25.16 5.11
CA HIS A 78 0.57 25.64 6.45
C HIS A 78 0.29 24.49 7.44
N THR A 79 -0.13 23.32 6.95
CA THR A 79 -0.42 22.16 7.81
C THR A 79 0.85 21.35 8.13
N ARG A 80 1.54 21.71 9.21
CA ARG A 80 2.72 21.00 9.73
C ARG A 80 2.36 19.80 10.62
N SER A 81 1.20 19.84 11.26
CA SER A 81 0.70 18.81 12.18
C SER A 81 -0.82 18.84 12.23
N LEU A 82 -1.43 17.71 12.61
CA LEU A 82 -2.87 17.61 12.86
C LEU A 82 -3.12 17.10 14.28
N THR A 83 -4.01 17.77 15.01
CA THR A 83 -4.50 17.31 16.31
C THR A 83 -5.79 16.54 16.10
N ILE A 84 -5.77 15.25 16.41
CA ILE A 84 -6.86 14.33 16.09
C ILE A 84 -7.39 13.71 17.38
N PRO A 85 -8.70 13.83 17.66
CA PRO A 85 -9.33 13.12 18.78
C PRO A 85 -9.23 11.60 18.62
N ILE A 86 -9.06 10.91 19.74
CA ILE A 86 -9.08 9.45 19.84
C ILE A 86 -10.51 8.99 20.14
N ARG A 87 -10.99 7.95 19.46
CA ARG A 87 -12.33 7.38 19.71
C ARG A 87 -12.40 6.72 21.09
N PRO A 88 -13.40 7.03 21.93
CA PRO A 88 -13.49 6.49 23.30
C PRO A 88 -13.46 4.96 23.37
N SER A 89 -14.02 4.27 22.37
CA SER A 89 -14.04 2.80 22.30
C SER A 89 -12.66 2.15 22.21
N SER A 90 -11.63 2.89 21.79
CA SER A 90 -10.24 2.41 21.73
C SER A 90 -9.49 2.49 23.07
N LEU A 91 -10.08 3.12 24.09
CA LEU A 91 -9.51 3.25 25.44
C LEU A 91 -10.05 2.19 26.42
N HIS A 92 -10.82 1.21 25.94
CA HIS A 92 -11.47 0.24 26.82
C HIS A 92 -10.47 -0.77 27.42
N PRO A 93 -10.42 -0.92 28.76
CA PRO A 93 -9.43 -1.76 29.44
C PRO A 93 -9.56 -3.27 29.18
N SER A 94 -10.65 -3.72 28.54
CA SER A 94 -10.82 -5.13 28.13
C SER A 94 -10.27 -5.46 26.73
N SER A 95 -9.68 -4.49 26.02
CA SER A 95 -8.93 -4.79 24.81
C SER A 95 -7.63 -5.52 25.20
N PRO A 96 -7.33 -6.72 24.66
CA PRO A 96 -6.19 -7.53 25.08
C PRO A 96 -4.82 -6.87 24.79
N SER A 97 -4.80 -5.75 24.07
CA SER A 97 -3.60 -4.94 23.87
C SER A 97 -3.97 -3.46 23.71
N SER A 98 -3.24 -2.59 24.41
CA SER A 98 -3.34 -1.14 24.22
C SER A 98 -2.96 -0.76 22.78
N PRO A 99 -3.69 0.14 22.11
CA PRO A 99 -3.35 0.59 20.78
C PRO A 99 -1.99 1.32 20.77
N SER A 100 -1.22 1.14 19.71
CA SER A 100 -0.01 1.93 19.44
C SER A 100 -0.37 3.01 18.43
N PHE A 101 -0.33 4.28 18.86
CA PHE A 101 -0.76 5.40 18.03
C PHE A 101 0.29 5.77 16.97
N PRO A 102 -0.17 6.18 15.76
CA PRO A 102 0.74 6.55 14.68
C PRO A 102 1.58 7.78 15.03
N THR A 103 2.83 7.72 14.60
CA THR A 103 3.83 8.79 14.81
C THR A 103 3.73 9.92 13.78
N HIS A 104 3.20 9.64 12.59
CA HIS A 104 3.23 10.57 11.45
C HIS A 104 1.96 10.43 10.62
N ILE A 105 1.64 11.50 9.88
CA ILE A 105 0.68 11.47 8.77
C ILE A 105 1.47 11.77 7.50
N LEU A 106 1.44 10.86 6.53
CA LEU A 106 2.01 11.11 5.21
C LEU A 106 1.04 11.95 4.41
N ALA A 107 1.52 13.05 3.84
CA ALA A 107 0.82 13.80 2.80
C ALA A 107 1.40 13.41 1.43
N LEU A 108 0.76 12.43 0.81
CA LEU A 108 1.21 11.81 -0.43
C LEU A 108 0.82 12.67 -1.63
N THR A 109 1.80 13.05 -2.44
CA THR A 109 1.60 13.85 -3.66
C THR A 109 2.17 13.13 -4.88
N PRO A 110 1.62 13.33 -6.08
CA PRO A 110 2.19 12.74 -7.28
C PRO A 110 3.59 13.30 -7.52
N ALA A 111 4.56 12.45 -7.85
CA ALA A 111 5.93 12.85 -8.18
C ALA A 111 6.07 13.49 -9.57
N SER A 112 5.00 13.49 -10.38
CA SER A 112 4.97 14.12 -11.70
C SER A 112 5.13 15.63 -11.63
N LYS A 113 5.82 16.20 -12.61
CA LYS A 113 5.97 17.66 -12.80
C LYS A 113 4.86 18.28 -13.66
N SER A 114 3.81 17.53 -14.01
CA SER A 114 2.68 18.05 -14.78
C SER A 114 1.85 19.05 -13.98
N GLN A 115 1.23 20.02 -14.64
CA GLN A 115 0.34 21.00 -13.97
C GLN A 115 -0.78 20.31 -13.18
N ALA A 116 -1.40 19.28 -13.77
CA ALA A 116 -2.41 18.47 -13.10
C ALA A 116 -1.90 17.79 -11.80
N ALA A 117 -0.61 17.47 -11.72
CA ALA A 117 0.00 16.91 -10.51
C ALA A 117 0.28 17.98 -9.45
N TYR A 118 0.57 19.22 -9.87
CA TYR A 118 0.68 20.36 -8.95
C TYR A 118 -0.66 20.74 -8.33
N ASP A 119 -1.76 20.59 -9.06
CA ASP A 119 -3.09 20.94 -8.54
C ASP A 119 -3.77 19.77 -7.79
N ALA A 120 -3.22 18.55 -7.89
CA ALA A 120 -3.77 17.38 -7.23
C ALA A 120 -3.72 17.50 -5.70
N PRO A 121 -4.83 17.18 -4.99
CA PRO A 121 -4.83 17.16 -3.53
C PRO A 121 -3.93 16.04 -3.02
N ALA A 122 -3.34 16.25 -1.84
CA ALA A 122 -2.52 15.22 -1.20
C ALA A 122 -3.39 14.19 -0.49
N THR A 123 -3.08 12.92 -0.64
CA THR A 123 -3.71 11.84 0.14
C THR A 123 -3.06 11.79 1.52
N LEU A 124 -3.87 11.83 2.59
CA LEU A 124 -3.37 11.75 3.96
C LEU A 124 -3.44 10.32 4.48
N VAL A 125 -2.32 9.81 4.99
CA VAL A 125 -2.22 8.43 5.52
C VAL A 125 -1.47 8.42 6.84
N ALA A 126 -2.15 8.08 7.95
CA ALA A 126 -1.50 7.92 9.25
C ALA A 126 -0.61 6.66 9.29
N THR A 127 0.57 6.77 9.91
CA THR A 127 1.57 5.70 9.91
C THR A 127 2.56 5.77 11.07
N HIS A 128 3.33 4.69 11.23
CA HIS A 128 4.48 4.59 12.11
C HIS A 128 5.75 4.75 11.29
N SER A 129 6.60 5.72 11.64
CA SER A 129 7.87 5.97 10.94
C SER A 129 8.78 4.75 10.98
N LEU A 130 8.75 3.96 12.05
CA LEU A 130 9.53 2.74 12.18
C LEU A 130 9.13 1.66 11.15
N ILE A 131 7.84 1.57 10.77
CA ILE A 131 7.38 0.67 9.69
C ILE A 131 7.99 1.13 8.36
N LEU A 132 7.89 2.42 8.04
CA LEU A 132 8.48 2.96 6.81
C LEU A 132 9.99 2.76 6.78
N ALA A 133 10.68 3.08 7.89
CA ALA A 133 12.12 2.91 8.00
C ALA A 133 12.50 1.44 7.80
N ALA A 134 11.81 0.48 8.42
CA ALA A 134 12.14 -0.93 8.31
C ALA A 134 11.86 -1.54 6.92
N HIS A 135 10.98 -0.96 6.10
CA HIS A 135 10.52 -1.55 4.85
C HIS A 135 10.89 -0.78 3.57
N CYS A 136 11.23 0.51 3.66
CA CYS A 136 11.47 1.36 2.50
C CYS A 136 12.94 1.83 2.44
N ALA A 137 13.76 1.23 1.58
CA ALA A 137 15.18 1.55 1.48
C ALA A 137 15.47 2.91 0.83
N SER A 138 14.54 3.45 0.03
CA SER A 138 14.73 4.72 -0.70
C SER A 138 14.27 5.94 0.08
N LEU A 139 13.66 5.77 1.27
CA LEU A 139 13.25 6.90 2.08
C LEU A 139 14.45 7.54 2.80
N PRO A 140 14.51 8.89 2.84
CA PRO A 140 15.47 9.58 3.67
C PRO A 140 15.17 9.34 5.16
N ARG A 141 16.10 9.73 6.02
CA ARG A 141 15.87 9.71 7.47
C ARG A 141 14.61 10.51 7.81
N LEU A 142 13.67 9.85 8.49
CA LEU A 142 12.43 10.48 8.92
C LEU A 142 12.66 11.30 10.20
N PRO A 143 11.97 12.44 10.36
CA PRO A 143 11.98 13.18 11.62
C PRO A 143 11.51 12.30 12.78
N HIS A 144 12.09 12.52 13.96
CA HIS A 144 11.63 11.86 15.17
C HIS A 144 10.27 12.44 15.61
N SER A 145 9.35 11.59 16.06
CA SER A 145 8.08 12.00 16.64
C SER A 145 7.67 11.03 17.75
N THR A 146 7.39 11.57 18.92
CA THR A 146 6.86 10.84 20.07
C THR A 146 5.36 11.09 20.19
N PRO A 147 4.49 10.10 19.94
CA PRO A 147 3.08 10.25 20.29
C PRO A 147 2.96 10.39 21.82
N PRO A 148 2.02 11.20 22.33
CA PRO A 148 1.82 11.33 23.76
C PRO A 148 1.43 9.99 24.37
N SER A 149 2.18 9.55 25.37
CA SER A 149 2.04 8.25 26.05
C SER A 149 1.23 8.32 27.35
N SER A 150 0.47 9.40 27.56
CA SER A 150 -0.22 9.62 28.83
C SER A 150 -1.52 8.82 28.93
N PRO A 151 -1.77 8.12 30.06
CA PRO A 151 -3.07 7.52 30.30
C PRO A 151 -4.14 8.62 30.34
N GLY A 152 -5.21 8.47 29.56
CA GLY A 152 -6.29 9.46 29.44
C GLY A 152 -6.15 10.45 28.28
N THR A 153 -5.18 10.27 27.38
CA THR A 153 -5.07 11.10 26.17
C THR A 153 -6.33 10.99 25.31
N VAL A 154 -7.05 12.11 25.18
CA VAL A 154 -8.28 12.23 24.37
C VAL A 154 -8.01 12.70 22.93
N SER A 155 -6.82 13.24 22.66
CA SER A 155 -6.39 13.67 21.32
C SER A 155 -4.87 13.59 21.18
N ILE A 156 -4.40 13.36 19.96
CA ILE A 156 -2.97 13.30 19.65
C ILE A 156 -2.62 14.30 18.56
N THR A 157 -1.47 14.98 18.72
CA THR A 157 -0.93 15.86 17.69
C THR A 157 0.13 15.11 16.91
N ILE A 158 -0.09 14.94 15.61
CA ILE A 158 0.74 14.12 14.74
C ILE A 158 1.35 15.02 13.66
N PRO A 159 2.68 15.02 13.46
CA PRO A 159 3.30 15.76 12.37
C PRO A 159 2.85 15.23 11.00
N VAL A 160 2.67 16.16 10.05
CA VAL A 160 2.38 15.86 8.66
C VAL A 160 3.67 15.91 7.86
N LEU A 161 4.03 14.78 7.26
CA LEU A 161 5.24 14.61 6.46
C LEU A 161 4.87 14.59 4.96
N PRO A 162 5.32 15.58 4.16
CA PRO A 162 5.14 15.52 2.72
C PRO A 162 5.99 14.40 2.11
N LEU A 163 5.39 13.59 1.24
CA LEU A 163 6.09 12.54 0.51
C LEU A 163 5.56 12.49 -0.93
N SER A 164 6.46 12.60 -1.91
CA SER A 164 6.09 12.48 -3.32
C SER A 164 6.32 11.05 -3.81
N ILE A 165 5.29 10.42 -4.36
CA ILE A 165 5.35 9.07 -4.93
C ILE A 165 4.69 9.02 -6.31
N PRO A 166 4.99 8.02 -7.15
CA PRO A 166 4.44 7.95 -8.51
C PRO A 166 2.90 7.97 -8.59
N ALA A 167 2.21 7.30 -7.66
CA ALA A 167 0.76 7.15 -7.70
C ALA A 167 0.15 7.11 -6.27
N PRO A 168 -0.09 8.27 -5.62
CA PRO A 168 -0.64 8.36 -4.25
C PRO A 168 -1.88 7.49 -4.01
N GLN A 169 -2.79 7.44 -4.98
CA GLN A 169 -4.04 6.67 -4.92
C GLN A 169 -3.83 5.15 -4.80
N ALA A 170 -2.65 4.64 -5.17
CA ALA A 170 -2.28 3.23 -5.13
C ALA A 170 -1.35 2.89 -3.96
N PHE A 171 -1.26 3.76 -2.94
CA PHE A 171 -0.38 3.52 -1.78
C PHE A 171 -0.99 2.57 -0.74
N ALA A 172 -2.32 2.57 -0.57
CA ALA A 172 -3.00 1.84 0.50
C ALA A 172 -2.66 0.33 0.57
N PRO A 173 -2.58 -0.42 -0.56
CA PRO A 173 -2.19 -1.83 -0.52
C PRO A 173 -0.78 -2.05 0.03
N LEU A 174 0.18 -1.18 -0.32
CA LEU A 174 1.56 -1.25 0.19
C LEU A 174 1.60 -0.92 1.67
N HIS A 175 0.86 0.12 2.08
CA HIS A 175 0.76 0.50 3.49
C HIS A 175 0.25 -0.67 4.33
N SER A 176 -0.87 -1.28 3.94
CA SER A 176 -1.43 -2.46 4.63
C SER A 176 -0.45 -3.65 4.66
N PHE A 177 0.22 -3.92 3.53
CA PHE A 177 1.18 -5.01 3.44
C PHE A 177 2.38 -4.82 4.37
N MET A 178 2.93 -3.60 4.50
CA MET A 178 4.08 -3.33 5.40
C MET A 178 3.77 -3.61 6.88
N TYR A 179 2.50 -3.61 7.30
CA TYR A 179 2.13 -4.03 8.65
C TYR A 179 1.88 -5.55 8.73
N THR A 180 1.12 -6.08 7.78
CA THR A 180 0.52 -7.41 7.91
C THR A 180 1.32 -8.53 7.25
N HIS A 181 2.10 -8.19 6.22
CA HIS A 181 2.69 -9.14 5.26
C HIS A 181 1.67 -10.16 4.74
N SER A 182 0.41 -9.75 4.61
CA SER A 182 -0.67 -10.62 4.14
C SER A 182 -0.72 -10.61 2.61
N THR A 183 -0.20 -11.66 1.99
CA THR A 183 -0.29 -11.91 0.55
C THR A 183 -1.74 -12.00 0.07
N ALA A 184 -2.63 -12.59 0.86
CA ALA A 184 -4.05 -12.67 0.56
C ALA A 184 -4.71 -11.28 0.54
N THR A 185 -4.44 -10.44 1.54
CA THR A 185 -4.97 -9.07 1.58
C THR A 185 -4.42 -8.24 0.43
N LEU A 186 -3.12 -8.36 0.13
CA LEU A 186 -2.50 -7.67 -1.01
C LEU A 186 -3.11 -8.12 -2.34
N MET A 187 -3.26 -9.43 -2.56
CA MET A 187 -3.86 -9.97 -3.78
C MET A 187 -5.31 -9.50 -3.97
N SER A 188 -6.10 -9.54 -2.90
CA SER A 188 -7.47 -9.03 -2.93
C SER A 188 -7.56 -7.52 -3.20
N ALA A 189 -6.52 -6.75 -2.86
CA ALA A 189 -6.46 -5.33 -3.17
C ALA A 189 -6.02 -5.06 -4.62
N LEU A 190 -5.19 -5.94 -5.19
CA LEU A 190 -4.69 -5.82 -6.57
C LEU A 190 -5.69 -6.28 -7.62
N LEU A 191 -6.42 -7.37 -7.36
CA LEU A 191 -7.34 -7.99 -8.29
C LEU A 191 -8.78 -7.95 -7.75
N PRO A 192 -9.75 -7.35 -8.47
CA PRO A 192 -11.15 -7.38 -8.05
C PRO A 192 -11.67 -8.82 -8.10
N ALA A 193 -12.54 -9.16 -7.14
CA ALA A 193 -13.23 -10.45 -7.08
C ALA A 193 -12.29 -11.68 -7.12
N CYS A 194 -11.13 -11.61 -6.46
CA CYS A 194 -10.25 -12.77 -6.33
C CYS A 194 -10.95 -13.94 -5.57
N PRO A 195 -10.89 -15.19 -6.06
CA PRO A 195 -11.58 -16.31 -5.41
C PRO A 195 -11.16 -16.52 -3.96
N SER A 196 -12.11 -16.67 -3.04
CA SER A 196 -11.82 -16.85 -1.61
C SER A 196 -10.97 -18.08 -1.33
N SER A 197 -11.18 -19.19 -2.05
CA SER A 197 -10.36 -20.40 -1.96
C SER A 197 -8.89 -20.15 -2.31
N PHE A 198 -8.65 -19.28 -3.30
CA PHE A 198 -7.29 -18.88 -3.66
C PHE A 198 -6.66 -17.98 -2.59
N LEU A 199 -7.42 -17.01 -2.06
CA LEU A 199 -6.96 -16.17 -0.95
C LEU A 199 -6.63 -16.97 0.31
N SER A 200 -7.41 -18.01 0.62
CA SER A 200 -7.11 -18.95 1.73
C SER A 200 -5.82 -19.73 1.50
N SER A 201 -5.55 -20.14 0.26
CA SER A 201 -4.28 -20.80 -0.12
C SER A 201 -3.08 -19.87 0.09
N LEU A 202 -3.19 -18.60 -0.31
CA LEU A 202 -2.15 -17.58 -0.08
C LEU A 202 -1.90 -17.31 1.41
N SER A 203 -2.95 -17.37 2.23
CA SER A 203 -2.84 -17.19 3.69
C SER A 203 -2.12 -18.35 4.37
N THR A 204 -2.19 -19.55 3.79
CA THR A 204 -1.61 -20.77 4.34
C THR A 204 -0.17 -20.99 3.89
N SER A 205 0.16 -20.60 2.65
CA SER A 205 1.48 -20.80 2.07
C SER A 205 1.86 -19.66 1.13
N SER A 206 2.99 -19.01 1.39
CA SER A 206 3.53 -17.98 0.49
C SER A 206 4.09 -18.57 -0.81
N ALA A 207 4.37 -19.87 -0.85
CA ALA A 207 4.75 -20.55 -2.09
C ALA A 207 3.58 -20.67 -3.08
N SER A 208 2.33 -20.51 -2.64
CA SER A 208 1.15 -20.63 -3.50
C SER A 208 1.16 -19.62 -4.65
N ALA A 209 1.60 -18.38 -4.41
CA ALA A 209 1.71 -17.37 -5.47
C ALA A 209 2.66 -17.81 -6.59
N ARG A 210 3.87 -18.27 -6.22
CA ARG A 210 4.87 -18.78 -7.17
C ARG A 210 4.42 -20.05 -7.87
N GLY A 211 3.79 -20.97 -7.14
CA GLY A 211 3.23 -22.20 -7.71
C GLY A 211 2.20 -21.90 -8.79
N THR A 212 1.28 -20.96 -8.51
CA THR A 212 0.31 -20.48 -9.51
C THR A 212 1.01 -19.80 -10.68
N LEU A 213 1.96 -18.89 -10.46
CA LEU A 213 2.75 -18.24 -11.52
C LEU A 213 3.43 -19.25 -12.47
N SER A 214 3.91 -20.37 -11.93
CA SER A 214 4.55 -21.42 -12.73
C SER A 214 3.55 -22.37 -13.43
N SER A 215 2.26 -22.28 -13.11
CA SER A 215 1.22 -23.18 -13.59
C SER A 215 0.31 -22.46 -14.61
N GLY A 216 0.55 -22.73 -15.89
CA GLY A 216 -0.28 -22.22 -16.99
C GLY A 216 -1.79 -22.46 -16.79
N PRO A 217 -2.24 -23.68 -16.44
CA PRO A 217 -3.65 -23.94 -16.16
C PRO A 217 -4.21 -23.10 -15.00
N ALA A 218 -3.46 -22.96 -13.90
CA ALA A 218 -3.93 -22.19 -12.74
C ALA A 218 -4.01 -20.68 -13.05
N LEU A 219 -3.03 -20.13 -13.77
CA LEU A 219 -3.07 -18.76 -14.27
C LEU A 219 -4.28 -18.55 -15.18
N HIS A 220 -4.51 -19.45 -16.14
CA HIS A 220 -5.64 -19.38 -17.06
C HIS A 220 -6.99 -19.39 -16.30
N THR A 221 -7.13 -20.23 -15.27
CA THR A 221 -8.33 -20.25 -14.42
C THR A 221 -8.55 -18.91 -13.71
N LEU A 222 -7.51 -18.33 -13.11
CA LEU A 222 -7.62 -17.02 -12.44
C LEU A 222 -7.91 -15.89 -13.43
N SER A 223 -7.28 -15.89 -14.60
CA SER A 223 -7.53 -14.91 -15.67
C SER A 223 -8.96 -15.00 -16.18
N SER A 224 -9.48 -16.21 -16.39
CA SER A 224 -10.87 -16.45 -16.80
C SER A 224 -11.86 -16.00 -15.72
N HIS A 225 -11.52 -16.24 -14.45
CA HIS A 225 -12.31 -15.77 -13.32
C HIS A 225 -12.35 -14.24 -13.25
N LEU A 226 -11.21 -13.57 -13.39
CA LEU A 226 -11.14 -12.11 -13.41
C LEU A 226 -11.97 -11.53 -14.56
N LEU A 227 -11.85 -12.09 -15.77
CA LEU A 227 -12.61 -11.64 -16.94
C LEU A 227 -14.13 -11.75 -16.73
N SER A 228 -14.58 -12.85 -16.12
CA SER A 228 -16.01 -13.07 -15.85
C SER A 228 -16.58 -12.21 -14.72
N HIS A 229 -15.74 -11.70 -13.81
CA HIS A 229 -16.17 -10.95 -12.62
C HIS A 229 -15.69 -9.49 -12.60
N VAL A 230 -15.27 -8.97 -13.76
CA VAL A 230 -14.77 -7.60 -13.84
C VAL A 230 -15.90 -6.58 -13.57
N PRO A 231 -15.64 -5.51 -12.80
CA PRO A 231 -16.66 -4.50 -12.52
C PRO A 231 -17.22 -3.88 -13.81
N GLY A 232 -18.54 -3.74 -13.90
CA GLY A 232 -19.22 -3.15 -15.06
C GLY A 232 -19.65 -4.16 -16.15
N GLY A 233 -19.43 -5.47 -15.93
CA GLY A 233 -19.90 -6.54 -16.80
C GLY A 233 -19.15 -6.66 -18.12
N GLN A 234 -19.55 -7.62 -18.96
CA GLN A 234 -18.80 -7.96 -20.19
C GLN A 234 -18.71 -6.82 -21.22
N HIS A 235 -19.70 -5.92 -21.26
CA HIS A 235 -19.74 -4.83 -22.23
C HIS A 235 -18.59 -3.83 -22.09
N ASN A 236 -18.01 -3.70 -20.89
CA ASN A 236 -16.88 -2.81 -20.60
C ASN A 236 -15.65 -3.57 -20.09
N ALA A 237 -15.59 -4.89 -20.32
CA ALA A 237 -14.58 -5.74 -19.72
C ALA A 237 -13.15 -5.26 -20.00
N MET A 238 -12.86 -4.86 -21.24
CA MET A 238 -11.51 -4.43 -21.60
C MET A 238 -11.10 -3.11 -20.94
N SER A 239 -12.01 -2.15 -20.83
CA SER A 239 -11.76 -0.89 -20.13
C SER A 239 -11.52 -1.14 -18.64
N ALA A 240 -12.33 -2.00 -18.03
CA ALA A 240 -12.20 -2.34 -16.63
C ALA A 240 -10.91 -3.13 -16.34
N LEU A 241 -10.52 -4.08 -17.19
CA LEU A 241 -9.25 -4.80 -17.11
C LEU A 241 -8.05 -3.86 -17.31
N ALA A 242 -8.14 -2.90 -18.23
CA ALA A 242 -7.12 -1.87 -18.37
C ALA A 242 -7.00 -1.03 -17.07
N GLY A 243 -8.12 -0.73 -16.41
CA GLY A 243 -8.13 -0.10 -15.09
C GLY A 243 -7.43 -0.94 -14.01
N VAL A 244 -7.66 -2.25 -13.98
CA VAL A 244 -6.95 -3.18 -13.08
C VAL A 244 -5.45 -3.19 -13.37
N ALA A 245 -5.06 -3.30 -14.65
CA ALA A 245 -3.64 -3.25 -15.04
C ALA A 245 -2.99 -1.92 -14.62
N GLN A 246 -3.65 -0.78 -14.84
CA GLN A 246 -3.16 0.51 -14.37
C GLN A 246 -3.00 0.57 -12.85
N HIS A 247 -3.91 -0.04 -12.09
CA HIS A 247 -3.82 -0.12 -10.64
C HIS A 247 -2.60 -0.96 -10.19
N VAL A 248 -2.43 -2.18 -10.73
CA VAL A 248 -1.29 -3.04 -10.41
C VAL A 248 0.04 -2.34 -10.75
N ALA A 249 0.13 -1.72 -11.93
CA ALA A 249 1.31 -0.97 -12.35
C ALA A 249 1.56 0.26 -11.45
N ALA A 250 0.52 0.91 -10.93
CA ALA A 250 0.64 2.01 -9.98
C ALA A 250 1.20 1.55 -8.62
N VAL A 251 0.71 0.42 -8.10
CA VAL A 251 1.24 -0.20 -6.87
C VAL A 251 2.71 -0.59 -7.06
N TRP A 252 3.04 -1.25 -8.18
CA TRP A 252 4.42 -1.60 -8.54
C TRP A 252 5.34 -0.37 -8.58
N ARG A 253 4.97 0.71 -9.28
CA ARG A 253 5.78 1.95 -9.34
C ARG A 253 6.02 2.55 -7.97
N ASN A 254 5.01 2.55 -7.08
CA ASN A 254 5.19 3.01 -5.72
C ASN A 254 6.16 2.13 -4.94
N ALA A 255 6.07 0.80 -5.06
CA ALA A 255 6.97 -0.13 -4.38
C ALA A 255 8.43 0.07 -4.84
N VAL A 256 8.64 0.27 -6.14
CA VAL A 256 9.95 0.63 -6.71
C VAL A 256 10.45 1.96 -6.14
N ALA A 257 9.63 3.00 -6.16
CA ALA A 257 10.03 4.34 -5.69
C ALA A 257 10.35 4.40 -4.19
N LEU A 258 9.71 3.55 -3.39
CA LEU A 258 9.97 3.43 -1.96
C LEU A 258 11.16 2.50 -1.65
N GLY A 259 11.66 1.75 -2.63
CA GLY A 259 12.72 0.77 -2.42
C GLY A 259 12.27 -0.37 -1.52
N ILE A 260 11.04 -0.86 -1.69
CA ILE A 260 10.53 -1.99 -0.91
C ILE A 260 11.16 -3.28 -1.43
N HIS A 261 11.77 -4.04 -0.53
CA HIS A 261 12.34 -5.34 -0.86
C HIS A 261 11.76 -6.46 0.00
N ASP A 262 10.69 -7.07 -0.51
CA ASP A 262 10.00 -8.20 0.10
C ASP A 262 9.59 -9.19 -1.00
N HIS A 263 10.07 -10.43 -0.91
CA HIS A 263 9.83 -11.44 -1.95
C HIS A 263 8.34 -11.76 -2.13
N GLU A 264 7.57 -11.83 -1.04
CA GLU A 264 6.16 -12.19 -1.09
C GLU A 264 5.33 -11.08 -1.76
N LEU A 265 5.68 -9.82 -1.49
CA LEU A 265 5.08 -8.67 -2.19
C LEU A 265 5.34 -8.73 -3.69
N TRP A 266 6.59 -8.97 -4.09
CA TRP A 266 6.95 -9.01 -5.51
C TRP A 266 6.33 -10.21 -6.22
N ASP A 267 6.27 -11.37 -5.57
CA ASP A 267 5.59 -12.56 -6.10
C ASP A 267 4.08 -12.29 -6.30
N CYS A 268 3.43 -11.56 -5.39
CA CYS A 268 2.04 -11.13 -5.55
C CYS A 268 1.84 -10.13 -6.70
N LEU A 269 2.75 -9.17 -6.88
CA LEU A 269 2.67 -8.19 -7.98
C LEU A 269 2.85 -8.87 -9.34
N ASP A 270 3.82 -9.77 -9.47
CA ASP A 270 4.06 -10.52 -10.70
C ASP A 270 2.86 -11.40 -11.04
N LEU A 271 2.29 -12.09 -10.05
CA LEU A 271 1.09 -12.89 -10.23
C LEU A 271 -0.11 -12.04 -10.67
N ALA A 272 -0.38 -10.94 -9.98
CA ALA A 272 -1.48 -10.05 -10.35
C ALA A 272 -1.32 -9.50 -11.78
N TRP A 273 -0.08 -9.21 -12.18
CA TRP A 273 0.24 -8.76 -13.52
C TRP A 273 -0.03 -9.82 -14.60
N GLU A 274 0.45 -11.05 -14.41
CA GLU A 274 0.19 -12.13 -15.36
C GLU A 274 -1.31 -12.49 -15.43
N VAL A 275 -2.02 -12.45 -14.30
CA VAL A 275 -3.46 -12.71 -14.27
C VAL A 275 -4.23 -11.66 -15.07
N VAL A 276 -3.93 -10.37 -14.92
CA VAL A 276 -4.62 -9.31 -15.67
C VAL A 276 -4.26 -9.33 -17.15
N LEU A 277 -3.00 -9.56 -17.52
CA LEU A 277 -2.60 -9.72 -18.92
C LEU A 277 -3.27 -10.94 -19.57
N GLY A 278 -3.32 -12.08 -18.87
CA GLY A 278 -4.03 -13.26 -19.32
C GLY A 278 -5.53 -13.00 -19.53
N ALA A 279 -6.17 -12.28 -18.60
CA ALA A 279 -7.58 -11.92 -18.73
C ALA A 279 -7.84 -10.99 -19.94
N MET A 280 -6.92 -10.06 -20.20
CA MET A 280 -6.99 -9.18 -21.37
C MET A 280 -6.83 -9.95 -22.68
N ASN A 281 -5.91 -10.91 -22.75
CA ASN A 281 -5.72 -11.76 -23.94
C ASN A 281 -6.96 -12.60 -24.22
N LEU A 282 -7.55 -13.22 -23.18
CA LEU A 282 -8.80 -13.97 -23.29
C LEU A 282 -9.96 -13.10 -23.78
N GLY A 283 -10.08 -11.89 -23.22
CA GLY A 283 -11.10 -10.92 -23.64
C GLY A 283 -10.93 -10.42 -25.08
N ALA A 284 -9.69 -10.37 -25.58
CA ALA A 284 -9.36 -10.01 -26.95
C ALA A 284 -9.48 -11.18 -27.95
N GLY A 285 -9.73 -12.40 -27.49
CA GLY A 285 -9.76 -13.61 -28.33
C GLY A 285 -8.39 -14.07 -28.81
N ILE A 286 -7.31 -13.63 -28.16
CA ILE A 286 -5.94 -14.04 -28.45
C ILE A 286 -5.62 -15.23 -27.54
N ASN A 287 -5.61 -16.44 -28.12
CA ASN A 287 -5.21 -17.68 -27.45
C ASN A 287 -3.69 -17.88 -27.49
#